data_AF-A0A958U0Q1-F1
#
_entry.id   AF-A0A958U0Q1-F1
#
_cell.length_a   1.000
_cell.length_b   1.000
_cell.length_c   1.000
_cell.angle_alpha   90.00
_cell.angle_beta   90.00
_cell.angle_gamma   90.00
#
_symmetry.space_group_name_H-M   'P 1'
#
loop_
_entity.id
_entity.type
_entity.pdbx_description
1 polymer ?
#
loop_
_entity_poly.entity_id
_entity_poly.type
_entity_poly.pdbx_seq_one_letter_code
_entity_poly.pdbx_strand_id
1 'polypeptide(L)'
;DGSDWSQLGNVIEGENQYDYMGHSIKFSANGERVAIGTHMNDDFATDAGSVDIYEWNGSQWAQMGNRLTGTEETDWFGRSIDFSADGNRIVAGAWHHGEDRGQVRAFEWNGSEWEQLGQSINGENDYDNSGHSVSLSADGTTMAIGSVQNPGGGEYRGQTRVFKLVNTTWLQVDNGINGLFDNEYGGYNTAISANGETVLIGMPLSSANGTYAGAVRAYEGGVLGVDSSEAMEFVAFPNPASNLISIAMERSFSQIEIVQYDILGNKVNSATFQNSKEVDFPLRGQTGIYFLIVQADNSREIIRVVKE
;
A
#
# COMPACT_ATOMS: atom_id res chain seq x y z
N ASP A 1 23.53 31.81 -12.57
CA ASP A 1 22.80 32.71 -11.64
C ASP A 1 21.41 32.17 -11.28
N GLY A 2 20.93 31.12 -11.95
CA GLY A 2 19.73 30.39 -11.54
C GLY A 2 18.43 31.12 -11.88
N SER A 3 18.46 32.10 -12.80
CA SER A 3 17.29 32.90 -13.13
C SER A 3 16.42 32.33 -14.24
N ASP A 4 16.91 31.38 -15.04
CA ASP A 4 16.19 30.88 -16.21
C ASP A 4 16.00 29.36 -16.18
N TRP A 5 14.74 28.94 -16.39
CA TRP A 5 14.39 27.53 -16.59
C TRP A 5 14.70 27.14 -18.05
N SER A 6 15.57 26.16 -18.23
CA SER A 6 15.86 25.55 -19.53
C SER A 6 15.35 24.12 -19.57
N GLN A 7 14.80 23.69 -20.71
CA GLN A 7 14.39 22.31 -20.92
C GLN A 7 15.59 21.35 -20.79
N LEU A 8 15.40 20.26 -20.07
CA LEU A 8 16.40 19.21 -19.87
C LEU A 8 16.02 17.97 -20.71
N GLY A 9 16.77 17.71 -21.79
CA GLY A 9 16.48 16.63 -22.73
C GLY A 9 15.33 16.92 -23.70
N ASN A 10 14.93 15.90 -24.46
CA ASN A 10 13.79 15.99 -25.39
C ASN A 10 12.45 15.89 -24.63
N VAL A 11 11.37 16.32 -25.28
CA VAL A 11 10.01 16.08 -24.79
C VAL A 11 9.73 14.58 -24.84
N ILE A 12 9.12 14.03 -23.78
CA ILE A 12 8.58 12.67 -23.77
C ILE A 12 7.13 12.78 -24.26
N GLU A 13 6.86 12.21 -25.43
CA GLU A 13 5.56 12.29 -26.11
C GLU A 13 4.76 11.01 -25.91
N GLY A 14 3.44 11.14 -25.74
CA GLY A 14 2.53 9.99 -25.72
C GLY A 14 2.40 9.33 -27.10
N GLU A 15 2.10 8.03 -27.11
CA GLU A 15 2.13 7.21 -28.33
C GLU A 15 0.80 7.21 -29.10
N ASN A 16 -0.33 7.32 -28.39
CA ASN A 16 -1.67 7.26 -28.98
C ASN A 16 -2.57 8.45 -28.60
N GLN A 17 -3.68 8.60 -29.32
CA GLN A 17 -4.67 9.64 -29.06
C GLN A 17 -5.53 9.25 -27.86
N TYR A 18 -5.83 10.23 -26.99
CA TYR A 18 -6.70 10.06 -25.83
C TYR A 18 -6.18 9.14 -24.70
N ASP A 19 -4.93 8.69 -24.74
CA ASP A 19 -4.34 7.92 -23.63
C ASP A 19 -3.97 8.79 -22.40
N TYR A 20 -3.90 10.12 -22.59
CA TYR A 20 -3.61 11.12 -21.55
C TYR A 20 -2.31 10.85 -20.76
N MET A 21 -1.21 10.57 -21.47
CA MET A 21 0.12 10.47 -20.85
C MET A 21 0.45 11.74 -20.06
N GLY A 22 1.07 11.58 -18.89
CA GLY A 22 1.39 12.70 -18.01
C GLY A 22 0.26 13.07 -17.07
N HIS A 23 -0.81 12.28 -17.01
CA HIS A 23 -1.88 12.49 -16.03
C HIS A 23 -1.35 12.48 -14.59
N SER A 24 -0.43 11.56 -14.31
CA SER A 24 0.29 11.50 -13.05
C SER A 24 1.79 11.50 -13.34
N ILE A 25 2.54 12.29 -12.55
CA ILE A 25 3.99 12.38 -12.65
C ILE A 25 4.62 12.39 -11.26
N LYS A 26 5.73 11.67 -11.11
CA LYS A 26 6.53 11.60 -9.88
C LYS A 26 8.00 11.45 -10.17
N PHE A 27 8.82 12.12 -9.36
CA PHE A 27 10.28 11.98 -9.39
C PHE A 27 10.75 11.10 -8.23
N SER A 28 11.86 10.39 -8.45
CA SER A 28 12.73 9.96 -7.34
C SER A 28 13.33 11.18 -6.64
N ALA A 29 13.79 11.02 -5.38
CA ALA A 29 14.25 12.16 -4.59
C ALA A 29 15.51 12.85 -5.16
N ASN A 30 16.37 12.09 -5.85
CA ASN A 30 17.53 12.64 -6.57
C ASN A 30 17.16 13.33 -7.90
N GLY A 31 15.90 13.21 -8.36
CA GLY A 31 15.43 13.77 -9.62
C GLY A 31 15.98 13.07 -10.86
N GLU A 32 16.60 11.90 -10.72
CA GLU A 32 17.20 11.16 -11.84
C GLU A 32 16.22 10.19 -12.49
N ARG A 33 15.09 9.86 -11.84
CA ARG A 33 14.03 9.02 -12.40
C ARG A 33 12.69 9.72 -12.35
N VAL A 34 11.89 9.50 -13.38
CA VAL A 34 10.51 9.99 -13.47
C VAL A 34 9.58 8.86 -13.87
N ALA A 35 8.44 8.75 -13.19
CA ALA A 35 7.36 7.87 -13.55
C ALA A 35 6.22 8.70 -14.10
N ILE A 36 5.60 8.19 -15.15
CA ILE A 36 4.56 8.88 -15.91
C ILE A 36 3.39 7.91 -16.08
N GLY A 37 2.24 8.27 -15.54
CA GLY A 37 1.00 7.53 -15.71
C GLY A 37 0.24 7.95 -16.96
N THR A 38 -0.28 6.95 -17.66
CA THR A 38 -1.05 7.06 -18.89
C THR A 38 -2.33 6.25 -18.71
N HIS A 39 -3.25 6.78 -17.91
CA HIS A 39 -4.38 6.02 -17.36
C HIS A 39 -5.42 5.53 -18.38
N MET A 40 -5.41 6.02 -19.63
CA MET A 40 -6.29 5.52 -20.70
C MET A 40 -5.49 4.80 -21.80
N ASN A 41 -4.32 4.27 -21.46
CA ASN A 41 -3.55 3.47 -22.42
C ASN A 41 -4.22 2.12 -22.71
N ASP A 42 -4.22 1.77 -24.00
CA ASP A 42 -4.91 0.60 -24.55
C ASP A 42 -4.00 -0.63 -24.78
N ASP A 43 -2.72 -0.57 -24.41
CA ASP A 43 -1.73 -1.61 -24.77
C ASP A 43 -2.08 -3.01 -24.24
N PHE A 44 -2.75 -3.07 -23.09
CA PHE A 44 -3.22 -4.32 -22.48
C PHE A 44 -4.68 -4.63 -22.85
N ALA A 45 -5.58 -3.69 -22.58
CA ALA A 45 -7.01 -3.71 -22.91
C ALA A 45 -7.51 -2.26 -22.98
N THR A 46 -8.73 -2.03 -23.50
CA THR A 46 -9.31 -0.67 -23.60
C THR A 46 -9.23 0.06 -22.27
N ASP A 47 -8.62 1.23 -22.25
CA ASP A 47 -8.42 2.09 -21.08
C ASP A 47 -7.84 1.34 -19.85
N ALA A 48 -7.07 0.27 -20.04
CA ALA A 48 -6.46 -0.46 -18.93
C ALA A 48 -5.47 0.41 -18.15
N GLY A 49 -4.84 1.35 -18.86
CA GLY A 49 -3.87 2.28 -18.31
C GLY A 49 -2.48 1.70 -18.16
N SER A 50 -1.49 2.57 -18.03
CA SER A 50 -0.10 2.18 -17.89
C SER A 50 0.75 3.18 -17.10
N VAL A 51 1.95 2.75 -16.72
CA VAL A 51 3.00 3.57 -16.13
C VAL A 51 4.32 3.28 -16.84
N ASP A 52 4.96 4.33 -17.31
CA ASP A 52 6.30 4.30 -17.86
C ASP A 52 7.29 4.97 -16.92
N ILE A 53 8.48 4.39 -16.78
CA ILE A 53 9.56 4.93 -15.98
C ILE A 53 10.70 5.32 -16.90
N TYR A 54 11.28 6.50 -16.68
CA TYR A 54 12.44 7.01 -17.40
C TYR A 54 13.55 7.39 -16.42
N GLU A 55 14.80 7.17 -16.82
CA GLU A 55 16.00 7.58 -16.10
C GLU A 55 16.80 8.58 -16.94
N TRP A 56 17.31 9.63 -16.29
CA TRP A 56 18.18 10.62 -16.90
C TRP A 56 19.58 10.05 -17.10
N ASN A 57 20.02 9.95 -18.34
CA ASN A 57 21.35 9.42 -18.67
C ASN A 57 22.45 10.49 -18.84
N GLY A 58 22.20 11.72 -18.41
CA GLY A 58 23.10 12.87 -18.63
C GLY A 58 22.82 13.68 -19.89
N SER A 59 21.98 13.18 -20.81
CA SER A 59 21.65 13.88 -22.06
C SER A 59 20.18 13.82 -22.46
N GLN A 60 19.48 12.74 -22.11
CA GLN A 60 18.08 12.51 -22.42
C GLN A 60 17.44 11.62 -21.34
N TRP A 61 16.11 11.68 -21.25
CA TRP A 61 15.31 10.74 -20.49
C TRP A 61 15.17 9.45 -21.29
N ALA A 62 15.73 8.35 -20.78
CA ALA A 62 15.68 7.04 -21.41
C ALA A 62 14.72 6.13 -20.65
N GLN A 63 13.86 5.39 -21.35
CA GLN A 63 12.93 4.47 -20.70
C GLN A 63 13.69 3.38 -19.95
N MET A 64 13.26 3.10 -18.73
CA MET A 64 13.89 2.20 -17.78
C MET A 64 12.99 0.98 -17.55
N GLY A 65 13.31 -0.12 -18.22
CA GLY A 65 12.52 -1.35 -18.19
C GLY A 65 11.29 -1.31 -19.10
N ASN A 66 10.47 -2.35 -19.00
CA ASN A 66 9.21 -2.44 -19.72
C ASN A 66 8.13 -1.57 -19.05
N ARG A 67 7.17 -1.12 -19.85
CA ARG A 67 5.94 -0.47 -19.39
C ARG A 67 5.18 -1.37 -18.41
N LEU A 68 4.66 -0.76 -17.33
CA LEU A 68 3.75 -1.41 -16.40
C LEU A 68 2.32 -1.18 -16.87
N THR A 69 1.52 -2.23 -17.06
CA THR A 69 0.14 -2.09 -17.57
C THR A 69 -0.89 -2.45 -16.51
N GLY A 70 -2.11 -1.93 -16.67
CA GLY A 70 -3.32 -2.47 -16.07
C GLY A 70 -3.55 -3.95 -16.42
N THR A 71 -4.58 -4.53 -15.83
CA THR A 71 -4.86 -5.97 -15.93
C THR A 71 -6.30 -6.28 -16.38
N GLU A 72 -7.16 -5.28 -16.44
CA GLU A 72 -8.52 -5.37 -16.94
C GLU A 72 -8.88 -4.13 -17.77
N GLU A 73 -9.98 -4.23 -18.50
CA GLU A 73 -10.56 -3.10 -19.24
C GLU A 73 -10.97 -1.99 -18.26
N THR A 74 -10.74 -0.73 -18.61
CA THR A 74 -11.09 0.45 -17.79
C THR A 74 -10.48 0.53 -16.40
N ASP A 75 -9.43 -0.25 -16.09
CA ASP A 75 -8.73 -0.23 -14.80
C ASP A 75 -8.26 1.18 -14.39
N TRP A 76 -7.89 1.98 -15.39
CA TRP A 76 -7.24 3.28 -15.23
C TRP A 76 -5.95 3.20 -14.41
N PHE A 77 -5.18 2.14 -14.62
CA PHE A 77 -3.91 1.93 -13.93
C PHE A 77 -2.92 3.07 -14.23
N GLY A 78 -2.21 3.52 -13.19
CA GLY A 78 -1.32 4.67 -13.30
C GLY A 78 -2.02 6.02 -13.14
N ARG A 79 -3.33 6.05 -12.84
CA ARG A 79 -4.03 7.31 -12.50
C ARG A 79 -3.39 8.01 -11.30
N SER A 80 -3.00 7.24 -10.29
CA SER A 80 -2.24 7.67 -9.13
C SER A 80 -0.95 6.86 -9.06
N ILE A 81 0.18 7.54 -8.79
CA ILE A 81 1.51 6.91 -8.68
C ILE A 81 2.32 7.59 -7.57
N ASP A 82 3.21 6.83 -6.93
CA ASP A 82 4.26 7.38 -6.06
C ASP A 82 5.56 6.55 -6.09
N PHE A 83 6.67 7.20 -5.77
CA PHE A 83 8.03 6.65 -5.85
C PHE A 83 8.71 6.62 -4.48
N SER A 84 9.53 5.59 -4.24
CA SER A 84 10.53 5.63 -3.17
C SER A 84 11.60 6.68 -3.46
N ALA A 85 12.31 7.14 -2.44
CA ALA A 85 13.31 8.20 -2.60
C ALA A 85 14.47 7.80 -3.52
N ASP A 86 14.88 6.53 -3.49
CA ASP A 86 15.89 5.96 -4.39
C ASP A 86 15.35 5.67 -5.81
N GLY A 87 14.04 5.78 -6.00
CA GLY A 87 13.37 5.48 -7.26
C GLY A 87 13.42 4.00 -7.66
N ASN A 88 13.68 3.07 -6.74
CA ASN A 88 13.68 1.62 -7.01
C ASN A 88 12.32 0.96 -6.75
N ARG A 89 11.38 1.63 -6.09
CA ARG A 89 10.04 1.12 -5.84
C ARG A 89 8.98 2.12 -6.27
N ILE A 90 7.96 1.63 -6.96
CA ILE A 90 6.83 2.42 -7.41
C ILE A 90 5.53 1.78 -6.96
N VAL A 91 4.56 2.59 -6.55
CA VAL A 91 3.18 2.17 -6.35
C VAL A 91 2.29 2.85 -7.37
N ALA A 92 1.29 2.14 -7.86
CA ALA A 92 0.34 2.65 -8.85
C ALA A 92 -1.08 2.14 -8.56
N GLY A 93 -2.04 3.07 -8.62
CA GLY A 93 -3.46 2.80 -8.42
C GLY A 93 -4.24 2.67 -9.73
N ALA A 94 -5.24 1.78 -9.69
CA ALA A 94 -6.26 1.51 -10.70
C ALA A 94 -7.62 1.54 -10.00
N TRP A 95 -8.18 2.74 -9.77
CA TRP A 95 -9.36 2.90 -8.91
C TRP A 95 -10.68 2.41 -9.52
N HIS A 96 -10.71 2.18 -10.83
CA HIS A 96 -11.85 1.60 -11.55
C HIS A 96 -11.76 0.06 -11.67
N HIS A 97 -10.68 -0.56 -11.20
CA HIS A 97 -10.49 -2.01 -11.25
C HIS A 97 -11.61 -2.76 -10.53
N GLY A 98 -12.14 -3.81 -11.17
CA GLY A 98 -13.10 -4.74 -10.56
C GLY A 98 -14.36 -4.06 -10.00
N GLU A 99 -15.21 -3.50 -10.86
CA GLU A 99 -16.45 -2.80 -10.47
C GLU A 99 -16.18 -1.64 -9.49
N ASP A 100 -15.21 -0.79 -9.82
CA ASP A 100 -14.84 0.38 -9.03
C ASP A 100 -14.40 0.05 -7.58
N ARG A 101 -14.12 -1.23 -7.29
CA ARG A 101 -13.49 -1.64 -6.03
C ARG A 101 -12.11 -1.03 -5.89
N GLY A 102 -11.39 -1.01 -7.00
CA GLY A 102 -10.06 -0.47 -7.15
C GLY A 102 -8.96 -1.40 -6.68
N GLN A 103 -7.75 -1.18 -7.21
CA GLN A 103 -6.56 -1.96 -6.92
C GLN A 103 -5.32 -1.06 -6.87
N VAL A 104 -4.37 -1.40 -6.01
CA VAL A 104 -3.02 -0.85 -6.01
C VAL A 104 -2.01 -1.98 -6.17
N ARG A 105 -1.00 -1.75 -7.01
CA ARG A 105 0.16 -2.63 -7.16
C ARG A 105 1.45 -1.88 -6.88
N ALA A 106 2.40 -2.58 -6.27
CA ALA A 106 3.76 -2.11 -6.05
C ALA A 106 4.72 -2.87 -6.96
N PHE A 107 5.79 -2.22 -7.40
CA PHE A 107 6.83 -2.82 -8.22
C PHE A 107 8.21 -2.41 -7.71
N GLU A 108 9.18 -3.31 -7.85
CA GLU A 108 10.58 -3.10 -7.48
C GLU A 108 11.48 -3.33 -8.70
N TRP A 109 12.49 -2.47 -8.86
CA TRP A 109 13.49 -2.63 -9.89
C TRP A 109 14.53 -3.67 -9.48
N ASN A 110 14.67 -4.75 -10.26
CA ASN A 110 15.61 -5.83 -9.96
C ASN A 110 17.02 -5.61 -10.58
N GLY A 111 17.24 -4.47 -11.26
CA GLY A 111 18.46 -4.19 -12.02
C GLY A 111 18.30 -4.33 -13.54
N SER A 112 17.22 -4.96 -14.00
CA SER A 112 16.95 -5.22 -15.42
C SER A 112 15.49 -5.04 -15.83
N GLU A 113 14.55 -5.33 -14.94
CA GLU A 113 13.11 -5.18 -15.16
C GLU A 113 12.41 -4.76 -13.85
N TRP A 114 11.19 -4.25 -14.01
CA TRP A 114 10.28 -3.97 -12.91
C TRP A 114 9.48 -5.23 -12.59
N GLU A 115 9.64 -5.75 -11.38
CA GLU A 115 8.90 -6.91 -10.90
C GLU A 115 7.85 -6.48 -9.90
N GLN A 116 6.69 -7.14 -9.89
CA GLN A 116 5.66 -6.85 -8.89
C GLN A 116 6.16 -7.22 -7.48
N LEU A 117 6.11 -6.25 -6.57
CA LEU A 117 6.53 -6.40 -5.18
C LEU A 117 5.32 -6.76 -4.32
N GLY A 118 5.18 -8.04 -4.02
CA GLY A 118 4.11 -8.59 -3.20
C GLY A 118 2.75 -8.68 -3.88
N GLN A 119 1.73 -8.98 -3.09
CA GLN A 119 0.38 -9.19 -3.62
C GLN A 119 -0.28 -7.86 -4.03
N SER A 120 -1.19 -7.90 -5.00
CA SER A 120 -2.07 -6.77 -5.32
C SER A 120 -2.96 -6.43 -4.11
N ILE A 121 -3.17 -5.13 -3.88
CA ILE A 121 -4.00 -4.63 -2.78
C ILE A 121 -5.33 -4.17 -3.34
N ASN A 122 -6.37 -4.99 -3.22
CA ASN A 122 -7.72 -4.66 -3.68
C ASN A 122 -8.47 -3.81 -2.65
N GLY A 123 -9.44 -3.02 -3.12
CA GLY A 123 -10.45 -2.38 -2.28
C GLY A 123 -11.24 -3.37 -1.42
N GLU A 124 -11.87 -2.86 -0.36
CA GLU A 124 -12.64 -3.69 0.56
C GLU A 124 -13.98 -4.12 -0.09
N ASN A 125 -14.65 -3.19 -0.79
CA ASN A 125 -15.92 -3.44 -1.46
C ASN A 125 -15.96 -2.77 -2.85
N ASP A 126 -16.86 -3.24 -3.70
CA ASP A 126 -17.16 -2.61 -4.98
C ASP A 126 -17.57 -1.14 -4.76
N TYR A 127 -17.21 -0.28 -5.72
CA TYR A 127 -17.43 1.17 -5.67
C TYR A 127 -16.69 1.94 -4.56
N ASP A 128 -15.74 1.33 -3.84
CA ASP A 128 -14.94 2.06 -2.83
C ASP A 128 -13.90 3.01 -3.45
N ASN A 129 -13.54 2.81 -4.72
CA ASN A 129 -12.51 3.54 -5.47
C ASN A 129 -11.12 3.48 -4.83
N SER A 130 -10.71 2.31 -4.34
CA SER A 130 -9.40 2.13 -3.71
C SER A 130 -8.27 2.38 -4.70
N GLY A 131 -7.27 3.17 -4.30
CA GLY A 131 -6.19 3.59 -5.21
C GLY A 131 -6.48 4.91 -5.92
N HIS A 132 -7.54 5.63 -5.53
CA HIS A 132 -7.77 7.00 -5.99
C HIS A 132 -6.58 7.90 -5.68
N SER A 133 -5.97 7.74 -4.50
CA SER A 133 -4.66 8.28 -4.19
C SER A 133 -3.76 7.22 -3.59
N VAL A 134 -2.46 7.35 -3.84
CA VAL A 134 -1.40 6.52 -3.25
C VAL A 134 -0.26 7.42 -2.82
N SER A 135 0.40 7.05 -1.72
CA SER A 135 1.67 7.66 -1.29
C SER A 135 2.59 6.61 -0.68
N LEU A 136 3.90 6.77 -0.85
CA LEU A 136 4.93 5.81 -0.47
C LEU A 136 6.04 6.49 0.34
N SER A 137 6.50 5.84 1.41
CA SER A 137 7.60 6.34 2.24
C SER A 137 8.92 6.36 1.47
N ALA A 138 9.90 7.11 1.97
CA ALA A 138 11.17 7.29 1.28
C ALA A 138 11.95 5.97 1.09
N ASP A 139 11.86 5.05 2.05
CA ASP A 139 12.43 3.71 1.99
C ASP A 139 11.56 2.71 1.20
N GLY A 140 10.38 3.12 0.74
CA GLY A 140 9.45 2.29 -0.01
C GLY A 140 8.87 1.13 0.79
N THR A 141 8.81 1.22 2.13
CA THR A 141 8.28 0.14 2.99
C THR A 141 6.90 0.43 3.56
N THR A 142 6.43 1.67 3.54
CA THR A 142 5.10 2.03 4.04
C THR A 142 4.35 2.80 2.98
N MET A 143 3.10 2.40 2.69
CA MET A 143 2.24 3.11 1.76
C MET A 143 0.90 3.48 2.38
N ALA A 144 0.30 4.56 1.91
CA ALA A 144 -1.08 4.91 2.20
C ALA A 144 -1.91 4.93 0.91
N ILE A 145 -3.12 4.38 0.99
CA ILE A 145 -4.05 4.20 -0.14
C ILE A 145 -5.38 4.84 0.24
N GLY A 146 -5.85 5.78 -0.59
CA GLY A 146 -7.14 6.41 -0.45
C GLY A 146 -8.26 5.70 -1.23
N SER A 147 -9.39 5.49 -0.57
CA SER A 147 -10.65 4.95 -1.11
C SER A 147 -11.75 5.99 -0.88
N VAL A 148 -11.97 6.87 -1.86
CA VAL A 148 -12.79 8.08 -1.68
C VAL A 148 -14.27 7.82 -1.48
N GLN A 149 -14.78 6.72 -2.01
CA GLN A 149 -16.20 6.36 -1.93
C GLN A 149 -16.47 5.32 -0.85
N ASN A 150 -15.43 4.79 -0.18
CA ASN A 150 -15.63 3.90 0.95
C ASN A 150 -16.48 4.59 2.03
N PRO A 151 -17.51 3.91 2.57
CA PRO A 151 -18.42 4.52 3.51
C PRO A 151 -17.73 4.93 4.82
N GLY A 152 -16.67 4.26 5.25
CA GLY A 152 -15.94 4.64 6.48
C GLY A 152 -16.83 4.72 7.73
N GLY A 153 -17.92 3.94 7.78
CA GLY A 153 -18.94 4.01 8.82
C GLY A 153 -20.00 5.10 8.66
N GLY A 154 -20.12 5.71 7.47
CA GLY A 154 -21.15 6.67 7.07
C GLY A 154 -21.35 6.74 5.56
N GLU A 155 -21.99 7.78 5.05
CA GLU A 155 -22.22 7.93 3.60
C GLU A 155 -21.01 8.64 2.95
N TYR A 156 -20.27 7.92 2.11
CA TYR A 156 -19.08 8.41 1.39
C TYR A 156 -18.12 9.24 2.26
N ARG A 157 -17.79 8.75 3.46
CA ARG A 157 -16.79 9.44 4.30
C ARG A 157 -15.39 9.35 3.72
N GLY A 158 -15.15 8.34 2.88
CA GLY A 158 -13.83 7.94 2.42
C GLY A 158 -13.03 7.27 3.53
N GLN A 159 -12.03 6.51 3.12
CA GLN A 159 -11.08 5.84 4.00
C GLN A 159 -9.67 5.92 3.41
N THR A 160 -8.67 6.01 4.28
CA THR A 160 -7.26 5.78 3.94
C THR A 160 -6.75 4.54 4.65
N ARG A 161 -6.27 3.54 3.91
CA ARG A 161 -5.63 2.35 4.49
C ARG A 161 -4.11 2.50 4.38
N VAL A 162 -3.40 2.12 5.42
CA VAL A 162 -1.94 2.17 5.48
C VAL A 162 -1.43 0.74 5.42
N PHE A 163 -0.38 0.48 4.65
CA PHE A 163 0.24 -0.83 4.53
C PHE A 163 1.72 -0.75 4.80
N LYS A 164 2.27 -1.74 5.49
CA LYS A 164 3.70 -1.96 5.66
C LYS A 164 4.14 -3.19 4.90
N LEU A 165 5.23 -3.06 4.15
CA LEU A 165 5.93 -4.16 3.52
C LEU A 165 6.71 -4.90 4.60
N VAL A 166 6.39 -6.18 4.77
CA VAL A 166 7.16 -7.09 5.60
C VAL A 166 7.59 -8.22 4.70
N ASN A 167 8.90 -8.36 4.51
CA ASN A 167 9.51 -9.23 3.51
C ASN A 167 9.05 -8.84 2.10
N THR A 168 8.16 -9.64 1.51
CA THR A 168 7.58 -9.43 0.18
C THR A 168 6.07 -9.30 0.25
N THR A 169 5.49 -9.00 1.41
CA THR A 169 4.05 -8.99 1.62
C THR A 169 3.61 -7.66 2.20
N TRP A 170 2.58 -7.06 1.60
CA TRP A 170 1.97 -5.83 2.11
C TRP A 170 0.93 -6.15 3.18
N LEU A 171 1.13 -5.65 4.39
CA LEU A 171 0.24 -5.88 5.51
C LEU A 171 -0.46 -4.59 5.89
N GLN A 172 -1.78 -4.62 5.98
CA GLN A 172 -2.53 -3.46 6.44
C GLN A 172 -2.21 -3.17 7.90
N VAL A 173 -1.97 -1.89 8.20
CA VAL A 173 -1.79 -1.36 9.55
C VAL A 173 -3.17 -0.93 10.07
N ASP A 174 -3.64 -1.64 11.08
CA ASP A 174 -4.94 -1.41 11.74
C ASP A 174 -6.15 -1.37 10.76
N ASN A 175 -7.31 -0.89 11.22
CA ASN A 175 -8.59 -0.98 10.50
C ASN A 175 -8.82 0.15 9.47
N GLY A 176 -7.76 0.80 9.00
CA GLY A 176 -7.87 1.98 8.14
C GLY A 176 -8.30 3.24 8.89
N ILE A 177 -8.20 4.37 8.19
CA ILE A 177 -8.42 5.70 8.72
C ILE A 177 -9.62 6.32 8.01
N ASN A 178 -10.76 6.33 8.69
CA ASN A 178 -12.00 6.84 8.12
C ASN A 178 -12.08 8.38 8.17
N GLY A 179 -12.83 8.94 7.23
CA GLY A 179 -13.40 10.28 7.38
C GLY A 179 -14.26 10.38 8.65
N LEU A 180 -14.37 11.60 9.16
CA LEU A 180 -15.20 12.00 10.30
C LEU A 180 -16.66 12.24 9.93
N PHE A 181 -16.93 12.77 8.74
CA PHE A 181 -18.26 13.23 8.32
C PHE A 181 -18.65 12.67 6.96
N ASP A 182 -19.95 12.55 6.73
CA ASP A 182 -20.49 12.08 5.47
C ASP A 182 -20.14 13.06 4.33
N ASN A 183 -19.91 12.52 3.13
CA ASN A 183 -19.61 13.25 1.90
C ASN A 183 -18.34 14.11 1.93
N GLU A 184 -17.31 13.73 2.68
CA GLU A 184 -16.05 14.49 2.74
C GLU A 184 -14.87 13.87 1.98
N TYR A 185 -15.00 12.61 1.57
CA TYR A 185 -14.03 11.85 0.76
C TYR A 185 -12.62 11.82 1.38
N GLY A 186 -12.52 11.40 2.64
CA GLY A 186 -11.26 11.12 3.31
C GLY A 186 -10.40 10.14 2.51
N GLY A 187 -9.21 10.58 2.14
CA GLY A 187 -8.30 9.82 1.27
C GLY A 187 -8.33 10.30 -0.18
N TYR A 188 -9.00 11.43 -0.47
CA TYR A 188 -8.96 12.04 -1.80
C TYR A 188 -7.52 12.32 -2.24
N ASN A 189 -6.70 12.85 -1.33
CA ASN A 189 -5.26 12.91 -1.45
C ASN A 189 -4.64 12.32 -0.19
N THR A 190 -3.54 11.61 -0.35
CA THR A 190 -2.73 11.10 0.75
C THR A 190 -1.30 11.60 0.59
N ALA A 191 -0.60 11.78 1.71
CA ALA A 191 0.85 11.97 1.72
C ALA A 191 1.42 11.25 2.93
N ILE A 192 2.60 10.69 2.81
CA ILE A 192 3.28 10.00 3.90
C ILE A 192 4.64 10.65 4.16
N SER A 193 5.03 10.73 5.44
CA SER A 193 6.35 11.21 5.81
C SER A 193 7.45 10.26 5.30
N ALA A 194 8.65 10.79 5.11
CA ALA A 194 9.79 10.01 4.61
C ALA A 194 10.07 8.76 5.46
N ASN A 195 9.89 8.84 6.78
CA ASN A 195 10.06 7.72 7.70
C ASN A 195 8.86 6.76 7.78
N GLY A 196 7.77 7.01 7.05
CA GLY A 196 6.59 6.14 7.03
C GLY A 196 5.68 6.23 8.26
N GLU A 197 5.98 7.10 9.24
CA GLU A 197 5.26 7.11 10.53
C GLU A 197 4.06 8.07 10.55
N THR A 198 4.01 9.06 9.67
CA THR A 198 2.93 10.05 9.63
C THR A 198 2.25 10.04 8.27
N VAL A 199 0.92 9.93 8.27
CA VAL A 199 0.09 10.02 7.07
C VAL A 199 -0.79 11.26 7.16
N LEU A 200 -0.83 12.04 6.08
CA LEU A 200 -1.75 13.15 5.87
C LEU A 200 -2.89 12.69 4.96
N ILE A 201 -4.11 13.07 5.31
CA ILE A 201 -5.34 12.70 4.62
C ILE A 201 -6.10 13.98 4.26
N GLY A 202 -6.32 14.19 2.97
CA GLY A 202 -7.14 15.27 2.45
C GLY A 202 -8.62 14.87 2.39
N MET A 203 -9.49 15.79 2.79
CA MET A 203 -10.95 15.72 2.74
C MET A 203 -11.47 17.02 2.11
N PRO A 204 -11.32 17.20 0.78
CA PRO A 204 -11.61 18.46 0.12
C PRO A 204 -13.08 18.89 0.24
N LEU A 205 -13.99 17.95 0.48
CA LEU A 205 -15.42 18.21 0.62
C LEU A 205 -15.87 18.34 2.08
N SER A 206 -14.95 18.33 3.05
CA SER A 206 -15.32 18.51 4.44
C SER A 206 -16.03 19.84 4.66
N SER A 207 -17.17 19.78 5.36
CA SER A 207 -18.00 20.96 5.65
C SER A 207 -17.94 21.38 7.12
N ALA A 208 -16.96 20.86 7.88
CA ALA A 208 -16.80 21.14 9.31
C ALA A 208 -16.67 22.64 9.64
N ASN A 209 -16.11 23.43 8.72
CA ASN A 209 -15.92 24.89 8.86
C ASN A 209 -16.61 25.69 7.73
N GLY A 210 -17.77 25.23 7.27
CA GLY A 210 -18.51 25.83 6.15
C GLY A 210 -18.54 24.93 4.93
N THR A 211 -19.54 25.11 4.06
CA THR A 211 -19.81 24.23 2.92
C THR A 211 -18.57 24.03 2.05
N TYR A 212 -18.09 22.78 1.96
CA TYR A 212 -16.91 22.39 1.17
C TYR A 212 -15.66 23.22 1.45
N ALA A 213 -15.45 23.66 2.70
CA ALA A 213 -14.24 24.38 3.10
C ALA A 213 -12.99 23.50 3.05
N GLY A 214 -13.17 22.17 3.08
CA GLY A 214 -12.10 21.18 3.05
C GLY A 214 -11.42 21.01 4.40
N ALA A 215 -10.72 19.89 4.55
CA ALA A 215 -9.92 19.60 5.73
C ALA A 215 -8.70 18.74 5.35
N VAL A 216 -7.66 18.82 6.19
CA VAL A 216 -6.53 17.89 6.18
C VAL A 216 -6.36 17.37 7.59
N ARG A 217 -6.12 16.06 7.74
CA ARG A 217 -5.81 15.43 9.03
C ARG A 217 -4.48 14.72 8.95
N ALA A 218 -3.70 14.84 10.01
CA ALA A 218 -2.50 14.06 10.22
C ALA A 218 -2.80 12.90 11.17
N TYR A 219 -2.24 11.75 10.87
CA TYR A 219 -2.30 10.54 11.67
C TYR A 219 -0.88 10.02 11.86
N GLU A 220 -0.52 9.73 13.10
CA GLU A 220 0.78 9.16 13.46
C GLU A 220 0.57 7.70 13.85
N GLY A 221 1.26 6.81 13.14
CA GLY A 221 1.35 5.39 13.45
C GLY A 221 2.52 5.15 14.39
N GLY A 222 2.36 5.47 15.67
CA GLY A 222 3.37 5.18 16.68
C GLY A 222 3.46 3.67 16.94
N VAL A 223 4.65 3.09 16.72
CA VAL A 223 5.02 1.79 17.29
C VAL A 223 5.15 1.97 18.81
N LEU A 224 4.03 1.97 19.53
CA LEU A 224 4.04 1.63 20.95
C LEU A 224 4.15 0.10 21.05
N GLY A 225 5.33 -0.41 20.74
CA GLY A 225 5.64 -1.84 20.82
C GLY A 225 6.91 -2.25 20.08
N VAL A 226 8.07 -1.85 20.60
CA VAL A 226 9.42 -2.40 20.33
C VAL A 226 9.96 -2.14 18.91
N ASP A 227 11.24 -1.76 18.84
CA ASP A 227 12.04 -1.56 17.62
C ASP A 227 11.63 -2.47 16.45
N SER A 228 10.99 -1.91 15.43
CA SER A 228 10.75 -2.60 14.15
C SER A 228 11.90 -2.38 13.16
N SER A 229 13.14 -2.26 13.65
CA SER A 229 14.36 -2.24 12.81
C SER A 229 15.03 -3.61 12.71
N GLU A 230 14.46 -4.64 13.32
CA GLU A 230 14.74 -6.04 12.97
C GLU A 230 13.47 -6.56 12.30
N ALA A 231 13.61 -7.15 11.12
CA ALA A 231 12.49 -7.68 10.36
C ALA A 231 11.65 -8.60 11.25
N MET A 232 10.33 -8.40 11.27
CA MET A 232 9.43 -9.28 12.03
C MET A 232 9.60 -10.71 11.48
N GLU A 233 10.18 -11.59 12.28
CA GLU A 233 10.47 -12.97 11.90
C GLU A 233 9.19 -13.79 11.74
N PHE A 234 8.08 -13.34 12.35
CA PHE A 234 6.77 -13.99 12.31
C PHE A 234 5.65 -13.02 11.93
N VAL A 235 4.94 -13.32 10.84
CA VAL A 235 3.80 -12.52 10.35
C VAL A 235 2.53 -13.36 10.41
N ALA A 236 1.47 -12.87 11.08
CA ALA A 236 0.20 -13.58 11.18
C ALA A 236 -0.91 -12.95 10.30
N PHE A 237 -1.53 -13.75 9.42
CA PHE A 237 -2.61 -13.32 8.53
C PHE A 237 -3.65 -14.44 8.27
N PRO A 238 -4.92 -14.10 7.95
CA PRO A 238 -5.49 -12.77 8.02
C PRO A 238 -5.62 -12.29 9.48
N ASN A 239 -5.62 -10.99 9.70
CA ASN A 239 -5.87 -10.39 11.01
C ASN A 239 -6.70 -9.12 10.79
N PRO A 240 -8.02 -9.13 11.05
CA PRO A 240 -8.78 -10.15 11.81
C PRO A 240 -8.93 -11.52 11.12
N ALA A 241 -9.13 -12.59 11.92
CA ALA A 241 -9.32 -13.96 11.45
C ALA A 241 -10.52 -14.65 12.11
N SER A 242 -11.33 -15.41 11.36
CA SER A 242 -12.48 -16.10 11.95
C SER A 242 -12.04 -17.30 12.81
N ASN A 243 -11.34 -18.29 12.24
CA ASN A 243 -10.97 -19.52 12.96
C ASN A 243 -9.56 -20.03 12.67
N LEU A 244 -8.91 -19.52 11.64
CA LEU A 244 -7.59 -19.93 11.20
C LEU A 244 -6.76 -18.69 10.95
N ILE A 245 -5.52 -18.71 11.43
CA ILE A 245 -4.53 -17.69 11.14
C ILE A 245 -3.25 -18.40 10.69
N SER A 246 -2.71 -18.00 9.55
CA SER A 246 -1.44 -18.46 9.02
C SER A 246 -0.34 -17.60 9.62
N ILE A 247 0.74 -18.22 10.10
CA ILE A 247 1.95 -17.53 10.56
C ILE A 247 3.08 -17.84 9.56
N ALA A 248 3.47 -16.85 8.77
CA ALA A 248 4.57 -16.93 7.83
C ALA A 248 5.88 -16.41 8.44
N MET A 249 7.00 -16.97 7.98
CA MET A 249 8.35 -16.62 8.40
C MET A 249 9.28 -16.44 7.21
N GLU A 250 10.40 -15.76 7.40
CA GLU A 250 11.41 -15.53 6.35
C GLU A 250 12.13 -16.79 5.89
N ARG A 251 12.24 -17.79 6.77
CA ARG A 251 12.96 -19.04 6.53
C ARG A 251 12.27 -20.19 7.24
N SER A 252 12.68 -21.42 6.91
CA SER A 252 12.19 -22.59 7.62
C SER A 252 12.86 -22.71 8.99
N PHE A 253 12.05 -22.94 10.02
CA PHE A 253 12.52 -23.22 11.38
C PHE A 253 12.40 -24.71 11.69
N SER A 254 13.35 -25.20 12.49
CA SER A 254 13.36 -26.63 12.86
C SER A 254 12.16 -26.96 13.74
N GLN A 255 11.81 -26.06 14.66
CA GLN A 255 10.68 -26.16 15.55
C GLN A 255 10.03 -24.79 15.77
N ILE A 256 8.71 -24.74 15.73
CA ILE A 256 7.90 -23.55 16.01
C ILE A 256 6.85 -23.93 17.05
N GLU A 257 6.80 -23.23 18.18
CA GLU A 257 5.75 -23.34 19.18
C GLU A 257 4.92 -22.06 19.16
N ILE A 258 3.60 -22.21 19.02
CA ILE A 258 2.65 -21.09 19.08
C ILE A 258 1.74 -21.31 20.27
N VAL A 259 1.61 -20.30 21.12
CA VAL A 259 0.71 -20.31 22.27
C VAL A 259 -0.22 -19.09 22.21
N GLN A 260 -1.52 -19.35 22.20
CA GLN A 260 -2.56 -18.32 22.22
C GLN A 260 -2.94 -17.99 23.66
N TYR A 261 -2.97 -16.70 23.99
CA TYR A 261 -3.42 -16.15 25.27
C TYR A 261 -4.59 -15.18 25.07
N ASP A 262 -5.52 -15.16 26.01
CA ASP A 262 -6.53 -14.09 26.09
C ASP A 262 -5.95 -12.80 26.68
N ILE A 263 -6.73 -11.71 26.68
CA ILE A 263 -6.31 -10.41 27.25
C ILE A 263 -6.09 -10.43 28.77
N LEU A 264 -6.54 -11.48 29.47
CA LEU A 264 -6.32 -11.67 30.90
C LEU A 264 -5.04 -12.50 31.17
N GLY A 265 -4.36 -12.96 30.12
CA GLY A 265 -3.15 -13.78 30.22
C GLY A 265 -3.41 -15.27 30.42
N ASN A 266 -4.64 -15.75 30.26
CA ASN A 266 -4.94 -17.18 30.32
C ASN A 266 -4.56 -17.84 28.98
N LYS A 267 -3.91 -19.00 29.05
CA LYS A 267 -3.61 -19.81 27.87
C LYS A 267 -4.90 -20.42 27.30
N VAL A 268 -5.18 -20.17 26.02
CA VAL A 268 -6.39 -20.59 25.30
C VAL A 268 -6.12 -21.78 24.38
N ASN A 269 -5.00 -21.75 23.67
CA ASN A 269 -4.60 -22.81 22.73
C ASN A 269 -3.07 -22.88 22.61
N SER A 270 -2.55 -23.99 22.10
CA SER A 270 -1.15 -24.07 21.65
C SER A 270 -0.95 -25.18 20.63
N ALA A 271 0.03 -25.01 19.75
CA ALA A 271 0.45 -26.03 18.80
C ALA A 271 1.96 -25.94 18.54
N THR A 272 2.55 -27.05 18.12
CA THR A 272 3.96 -27.12 17.73
C THR A 272 4.05 -27.63 16.30
N PHE A 273 4.89 -26.99 15.50
CA PHE A 273 5.17 -27.30 14.12
C PHE A 273 6.66 -27.54 13.94
N GLN A 274 7.02 -28.21 12.85
CA GLN A 274 8.40 -28.62 12.59
C GLN A 274 8.75 -28.36 11.12
N ASN A 275 10.00 -28.02 10.84
CA ASN A 275 10.56 -27.85 9.49
C ASN A 275 9.66 -27.02 8.54
N SER A 276 9.12 -25.91 9.04
CA SER A 276 8.12 -25.11 8.32
C SER A 276 8.57 -23.65 8.24
N LYS A 277 8.19 -22.97 7.16
CA LYS A 277 8.32 -21.51 6.98
C LYS A 277 6.97 -20.79 7.02
N GLU A 278 5.89 -21.56 7.10
CA GLU A 278 4.52 -21.10 7.17
C GLU A 278 3.69 -22.18 7.87
N VAL A 279 2.81 -21.78 8.79
CA VAL A 279 2.00 -22.70 9.58
C VAL A 279 0.60 -22.17 9.78
N ASP A 280 -0.41 -23.02 9.62
CA ASP A 280 -1.80 -22.68 9.92
C ASP A 280 -2.13 -22.99 11.37
N PHE A 281 -2.42 -21.94 12.14
CA PHE A 281 -2.76 -22.04 13.55
C PHE A 281 -4.27 -21.82 13.78
N PRO A 282 -4.99 -22.80 14.37
CA PRO A 282 -6.41 -22.63 14.66
C PRO A 282 -6.62 -21.71 15.86
N LEU A 283 -7.23 -20.54 15.65
CA LEU A 283 -7.61 -19.62 16.72
C LEU A 283 -8.83 -20.15 17.49
N ARG A 284 -8.70 -20.30 18.82
CA ARG A 284 -9.78 -20.77 19.71
C ARG A 284 -10.30 -19.64 20.59
N GLY A 285 -11.45 -19.85 21.22
CA GLY A 285 -12.10 -18.84 22.08
C GLY A 285 -13.25 -18.10 21.38
N GLN A 286 -13.82 -17.12 22.08
CA GLN A 286 -14.88 -16.25 21.55
C GLN A 286 -14.28 -15.11 20.69
N THR A 287 -15.12 -14.42 19.94
CA THR A 287 -14.78 -13.15 19.26
C THR A 287 -14.09 -12.19 20.23
N GLY A 288 -12.96 -11.61 19.83
CA GLY A 288 -12.17 -10.73 20.69
C GLY A 288 -10.69 -10.70 20.35
N ILE A 289 -9.91 -10.01 21.20
CA ILE A 289 -8.46 -9.84 21.04
C ILE A 289 -7.73 -10.98 21.75
N TYR A 290 -6.70 -11.52 21.10
CA TYR A 290 -5.78 -12.50 21.66
C TYR A 290 -4.33 -12.12 21.35
N PHE A 291 -3.40 -12.73 22.08
CA PHE A 291 -1.97 -12.63 21.83
C PHE A 291 -1.41 -14.01 21.50
N LEU A 292 -0.69 -14.12 20.38
CA LEU A 292 0.06 -15.32 20.03
C LEU A 292 1.51 -15.09 20.45
N ILE A 293 2.03 -15.96 21.30
CA ILE A 293 3.47 -16.05 21.54
C ILE A 293 3.99 -17.11 20.57
N VAL A 294 4.82 -16.67 19.62
CA VAL A 294 5.48 -17.54 18.65
C VAL A 294 6.93 -17.67 19.08
N GLN A 295 7.37 -18.90 19.33
CA GLN A 295 8.75 -19.26 19.66
C GLN A 295 9.26 -20.18 18.57
N ALA A 296 10.34 -19.81 17.87
CA ALA A 296 11.00 -20.71 16.94
C ALA A 296 12.50 -20.71 17.15
N ASP A 297 13.09 -21.87 17.43
CA ASP A 297 14.47 -22.01 17.86
C ASP A 297 14.83 -20.99 18.98
N ASN A 298 15.73 -20.03 18.71
CA ASN A 298 16.14 -18.99 19.67
C ASN A 298 15.31 -17.69 19.60
N SER A 299 14.36 -17.62 18.68
CA SER A 299 13.57 -16.43 18.39
C SER A 299 12.21 -16.49 19.05
N ARG A 300 11.72 -15.33 19.50
CA ARG A 300 10.43 -15.20 20.18
C ARG A 300 9.77 -13.88 19.85
N GLU A 301 8.52 -13.94 19.42
CA GLU A 301 7.71 -12.76 19.11
C GLU A 301 6.30 -12.87 19.71
N ILE A 302 5.68 -11.73 19.96
CA ILE A 302 4.30 -11.63 20.45
C ILE A 302 3.47 -10.92 19.38
N ILE A 303 2.47 -11.60 18.86
CA ILE A 303 1.60 -11.08 17.79
C ILE A 303 0.21 -10.83 18.36
N ARG A 304 -0.30 -9.60 18.23
CA ARG A 304 -1.70 -9.25 18.55
C ARG A 304 -2.61 -9.71 17.42
N VAL A 305 -3.63 -10.51 17.73
CA VAL A 305 -4.59 -11.04 16.74
C VAL A 305 -6.02 -10.75 17.18
N VAL A 306 -6.89 -10.48 16.21
CA VAL A 306 -8.33 -10.27 16.40
C VAL A 306 -9.07 -11.48 15.85
N LYS A 307 -9.88 -12.13 16.67
CA LYS A 307 -10.78 -13.21 16.28
C LYS A 307 -12.18 -12.66 16.05
N GLU A 308 -12.77 -12.95 14.89
CA GLU A 308 -14.15 -12.56 14.53
C GLU A 308 -15.13 -13.74 14.62
#